data_AF-A0A3D0H8B6-F1
#
_entry.id   AF-A0A3D0H8B6-F1
#
_cell.length_a   1.000
_cell.length_b   1.000
_cell.length_c   1.000
_cell.angle_alpha   90.00
_cell.angle_beta   90.00
_cell.angle_gamma   90.00
#
_symmetry.space_group_name_H-M   'P 1'
#
loop_
_entity.id
_entity.type
_entity.pdbx_description
1 polymer ?
#
loop_
_entity_poly.entity_id
_entity_poly.type
_entity_poly.pdbx_seq_one_letter_code
_entity_poly.pdbx_strand_id
1 'polypeptide(L)'
;MILTLTLLFSCLAGIAAIYHLFCIYLVRRYFRTVPSMVGDEYPPATILIPLCGIDFDAYGNYAAFCRQEYPQFQLIFGVQDEQDPSIAVVRRLMADFPESDIRLVVNANTLGENRKVGNLHNMLAEARYDRIVIVDSDIRAGRDFLRSTVPHLNDPQVGLVTCFYRAAQADNWVSRLEAIEITAEFLPGVVVAREMEGMTFALGAAMVTSRERLRDIGGLEAIADHLADDYMLGHLIYKAGYEVRLVPYVVETVLGPMGFVPMLVHQIRWARVKRVCRPGGYLGLIVTYGTAFALLSAIVSQAAPASLALLAMVVGIRLLVGWLVGYRCFGDEIVKRYLWLIPVRDLVSFLIWCVSLIGRTIEWRGRTFDIGADGR
;
A
#
# COMPACT_ATOMS: atom_id res chain seq x y z
N MET A 1 30.45 27.53 8.83
CA MET A 1 29.08 27.04 9.11
C MET A 1 28.21 27.07 7.86
N ILE A 2 27.94 28.24 7.25
CA ILE A 2 27.09 28.36 6.04
C ILE A 2 27.59 27.44 4.90
N LEU A 3 28.85 27.57 4.49
CA LEU A 3 29.44 26.75 3.42
C LEU A 3 29.32 25.24 3.72
N THR A 4 29.60 24.84 4.96
CA THR A 4 29.52 23.43 5.40
C THR A 4 28.10 22.88 5.28
N LEU A 5 27.08 23.63 5.73
CA LEU A 5 25.68 23.22 5.65
C LEU A 5 25.17 23.20 4.20
N THR A 6 25.55 24.19 3.38
CA THR A 6 25.26 24.20 1.94
C THR A 6 25.83 22.97 1.26
N LEU A 7 27.09 22.61 1.53
CA LEU A 7 27.71 21.41 0.96
C LEU A 7 27.00 20.13 1.41
N LEU A 8 26.69 20.01 2.71
CA LEU A 8 25.96 18.84 3.25
C LEU A 8 24.62 18.64 2.55
N PHE A 9 23.78 19.69 2.50
CA PHE A 9 22.47 19.61 1.86
C PHE A 9 22.58 19.39 0.34
N SER A 10 23.59 19.96 -0.31
CA SER A 10 23.82 19.72 -1.74
C SER A 10 24.22 18.27 -2.01
N CYS A 11 25.06 17.67 -1.17
CA CYS A 11 25.43 16.26 -1.27
C CYS A 11 24.22 15.34 -1.09
N LEU A 12 23.39 15.59 -0.06
CA LEU A 12 22.17 14.80 0.18
C LEU A 12 21.18 14.92 -1.00
N ALA A 13 21.00 16.12 -1.55
CA ALA A 13 20.19 16.33 -2.74
C ALA A 13 20.76 15.62 -3.98
N GLY A 14 22.08 15.59 -4.15
CA GLY A 14 22.75 14.85 -5.22
C GLY A 14 22.56 13.33 -5.09
N ILE A 15 22.72 12.77 -3.89
CA ILE A 15 22.45 11.35 -3.61
C ILE A 15 20.98 11.03 -3.92
N ALA A 16 20.06 11.88 -3.50
CA ALA A 16 18.64 11.70 -3.79
C ALA A 16 18.34 11.78 -5.29
N ALA A 17 18.99 12.66 -6.05
CA ALA A 17 18.85 12.71 -7.50
C ALA A 17 19.25 11.39 -8.16
N ILE A 18 20.37 10.80 -7.73
CA ILE A 18 20.84 9.49 -8.19
C ILE A 18 19.82 8.40 -7.83
N TYR A 19 19.33 8.38 -6.59
CA TYR A 19 18.29 7.45 -6.14
C TYR A 19 17.04 7.52 -7.03
N HIS A 20 16.56 8.72 -7.38
CA HIS A 20 15.38 8.87 -8.23
C HIS A 20 15.60 8.42 -9.68
N LEU A 21 16.78 8.66 -10.23
CA LEU A 21 17.14 8.11 -11.55
C LEU A 21 17.19 6.58 -11.49
N PHE A 22 17.68 6.02 -10.38
CA PHE A 22 17.68 4.58 -10.15
C PHE A 22 16.25 4.01 -10.01
N CYS A 23 15.34 4.70 -9.33
CA CYS A 23 13.91 4.37 -9.31
C CYS A 23 13.32 4.30 -10.71
N ILE A 24 13.58 5.29 -11.56
CA ILE A 24 13.11 5.29 -12.96
C ILE A 24 13.62 4.05 -13.69
N TYR A 25 14.92 3.75 -13.55
CA TYR A 25 15.52 2.57 -14.18
C TYR A 25 14.88 1.27 -13.69
N LEU A 26 14.81 1.05 -12.37
CA LEU A 26 14.32 -0.19 -11.78
C LEU A 26 12.85 -0.43 -12.06
N VAL A 27 11.99 0.58 -11.91
CA VAL A 27 10.55 0.42 -12.16
C VAL A 27 10.29 0.13 -13.64
N ARG A 28 10.96 0.84 -14.55
CA ARG A 28 10.84 0.56 -15.98
C ARG A 28 11.36 -0.83 -16.35
N ARG A 29 12.46 -1.27 -15.73
CA ARG A 29 12.98 -2.62 -15.92
C ARG A 29 11.94 -3.64 -15.44
N TYR A 30 11.43 -3.49 -14.23
CA TYR A 30 10.43 -4.37 -13.62
C TYR A 30 9.22 -4.59 -14.53
N PHE A 31 8.56 -3.53 -14.99
CA PHE A 31 7.39 -3.65 -15.87
C PHE A 31 7.69 -4.18 -17.28
N ARG A 32 8.96 -4.18 -17.70
CA ARG A 32 9.39 -4.77 -18.98
C ARG A 32 9.79 -6.23 -18.86
N THR A 33 10.26 -6.66 -17.68
CA THR A 33 10.84 -7.99 -17.48
C THR A 33 9.93 -8.94 -16.74
N VAL A 34 9.04 -8.44 -15.88
CA VAL A 34 8.12 -9.29 -15.13
C VAL A 34 6.88 -9.52 -16.01
N PRO A 35 6.67 -10.74 -16.51
CA PRO A 35 5.51 -11.03 -17.33
C PRO A 35 4.23 -10.93 -16.48
N SER A 36 3.16 -10.42 -17.07
CA SER A 36 1.82 -10.70 -16.59
C SER A 36 1.57 -12.20 -16.83
N MET A 37 1.54 -13.00 -15.76
CA MET A 37 1.19 -14.41 -15.90
C MET A 37 -0.30 -14.53 -16.23
N VAL A 38 -0.59 -15.35 -17.23
CA VAL A 38 -1.92 -15.91 -17.47
C VAL A 38 -1.74 -17.40 -17.16
N GLY A 39 -2.26 -17.84 -16.01
CA GLY A 39 -2.22 -19.26 -15.68
C GLY A 39 -3.12 -20.07 -16.61
N ASP A 40 -2.75 -21.31 -16.89
CA ASP A 40 -3.64 -22.26 -17.60
C ASP A 40 -4.67 -22.86 -16.64
N GLU A 41 -4.37 -22.85 -15.33
CA GLU A 41 -5.24 -23.37 -14.27
C GLU A 41 -5.69 -22.24 -13.32
N TYR A 42 -7.00 -22.18 -13.11
CA TYR A 42 -7.68 -21.18 -12.29
C TYR A 42 -8.34 -21.85 -11.07
N PRO A 43 -7.57 -22.17 -10.01
CA PRO A 43 -8.12 -22.84 -8.84
C PRO A 43 -9.16 -21.93 -8.16
N PRO A 44 -10.24 -22.49 -7.59
CA PRO A 44 -11.25 -21.70 -6.88
C PRO A 44 -10.66 -20.86 -5.74
N ALA A 45 -11.22 -19.67 -5.52
CA ALA A 45 -10.71 -18.72 -4.51
C ALA A 45 -11.80 -18.10 -3.65
N THR A 46 -11.52 -17.87 -2.38
CA THR A 46 -12.37 -17.08 -1.48
C THR A 46 -11.73 -15.72 -1.27
N ILE A 47 -12.48 -14.65 -1.54
CA ILE A 47 -12.10 -13.27 -1.26
C ILE A 47 -12.70 -12.84 0.09
N LEU A 48 -11.86 -12.30 0.95
CA LEU A 48 -12.19 -11.75 2.25
C LEU A 48 -12.05 -10.22 2.19
N ILE A 49 -13.16 -9.51 2.41
CA ILE A 49 -13.23 -8.06 2.50
C ILE A 49 -13.70 -7.67 3.92
N PRO A 50 -12.79 -7.41 4.87
CA PRO A 50 -13.15 -6.98 6.22
C PRO A 50 -13.64 -5.52 6.20
N LEU A 51 -14.79 -5.27 6.83
CA LEU A 51 -15.46 -3.97 6.83
C LEU A 51 -15.47 -3.34 8.22
N CYS A 52 -15.41 -2.00 8.26
CA CYS A 52 -15.59 -1.19 9.46
C CYS A 52 -16.07 0.21 9.07
N GLY A 53 -17.38 0.44 9.15
CA GLY A 53 -18.04 1.60 8.60
C GLY A 53 -18.12 1.57 7.06
N ILE A 54 -18.47 2.72 6.46
CA ILE A 54 -18.61 2.86 5.00
C ILE A 54 -17.45 3.67 4.44
N ASP A 55 -16.67 3.05 3.55
CA ASP A 55 -15.69 3.77 2.74
C ASP A 55 -16.35 4.50 1.56
N PHE A 56 -15.61 5.43 0.96
CA PHE A 56 -16.12 6.21 -0.16
C PHE A 56 -16.40 5.31 -1.37
N ASP A 57 -17.60 5.44 -1.94
CA ASP A 57 -18.10 4.58 -3.03
C ASP A 57 -17.98 3.07 -2.74
N ALA A 58 -18.25 2.68 -1.48
CA ALA A 58 -18.19 1.29 -1.02
C ALA A 58 -18.95 0.30 -1.93
N TYR A 59 -20.15 0.68 -2.42
CA TYR A 59 -20.89 -0.17 -3.35
C TYR A 59 -20.11 -0.42 -4.64
N GLY A 60 -19.50 0.62 -5.23
CA GLY A 60 -18.67 0.49 -6.43
C GLY A 60 -17.45 -0.40 -6.21
N ASN A 61 -16.81 -0.28 -5.06
CA ASN A 61 -15.65 -1.10 -4.67
C ASN A 61 -16.03 -2.58 -4.59
N TYR A 62 -17.09 -2.90 -3.86
CA TYR A 62 -17.52 -4.28 -3.65
C TYR A 62 -18.12 -4.89 -4.92
N ALA A 63 -18.87 -4.12 -5.70
CA ALA A 63 -19.44 -4.56 -6.97
C ALA A 63 -18.35 -4.88 -8.02
N ALA A 64 -17.16 -4.31 -7.91
CA ALA A 64 -16.04 -4.66 -8.79
C ALA A 64 -15.58 -6.12 -8.58
N PHE A 65 -15.65 -6.63 -7.34
CA PHE A 65 -15.34 -8.02 -7.03
C PHE A 65 -16.44 -9.00 -7.43
N CYS A 66 -17.70 -8.56 -7.47
CA CYS A 66 -18.80 -9.37 -8.01
C CYS A 66 -18.67 -9.60 -9.53
N ARG A 67 -17.92 -8.73 -10.24
CA ARG A 67 -17.75 -8.76 -11.70
C ARG A 67 -16.43 -9.39 -12.15
N GLN A 68 -15.77 -10.14 -11.28
CA GLN A 68 -14.53 -10.83 -11.65
C GLN A 68 -14.79 -11.87 -12.74
N GLU A 69 -13.98 -11.84 -13.78
CA GLU A 69 -14.00 -12.83 -14.85
C GLU A 69 -13.21 -14.05 -14.41
N TYR A 70 -13.69 -14.79 -13.40
CA TYR A 70 -13.00 -15.95 -12.83
C TYR A 70 -13.95 -17.14 -12.70
N PRO A 71 -13.52 -18.39 -13.00
CA PRO A 71 -14.45 -19.51 -13.13
C PRO A 71 -15.25 -19.83 -11.86
N GLN A 72 -14.61 -19.77 -10.69
CA GLN A 72 -15.23 -20.12 -9.42
C GLN A 72 -14.60 -19.31 -8.29
N PHE A 73 -15.40 -18.52 -7.60
CA PHE A 73 -14.95 -17.77 -6.43
C PHE A 73 -16.10 -17.50 -5.46
N GLN A 74 -15.75 -17.20 -4.22
CA GLN A 74 -16.65 -16.80 -3.14
C GLN A 74 -16.26 -15.41 -2.64
N LEU A 75 -17.24 -14.58 -2.31
CA LEU A 75 -17.05 -13.28 -1.67
C LEU A 75 -17.54 -13.36 -0.22
N ILE A 76 -16.67 -13.04 0.73
CA ILE A 76 -17.03 -12.92 2.14
C ILE A 76 -16.77 -11.50 2.59
N PHE A 77 -17.82 -10.86 3.09
CA PHE A 77 -17.76 -9.58 3.78
C PHE A 77 -17.89 -9.83 5.28
N GLY A 78 -16.97 -9.27 6.07
CA GLY A 78 -16.98 -9.44 7.53
C GLY A 78 -17.21 -8.13 8.25
N VAL A 79 -18.04 -8.11 9.28
CA VAL A 79 -18.21 -6.99 10.21
C VAL A 79 -18.19 -7.51 11.64
N GLN A 80 -17.68 -6.69 12.56
CA GLN A 80 -17.67 -7.02 13.99
C GLN A 80 -18.83 -6.39 14.78
N ASP A 81 -19.55 -5.44 14.17
CA ASP A 81 -20.70 -4.76 14.77
C ASP A 81 -21.96 -5.09 13.96
N GLU A 82 -23.01 -5.56 14.63
CA GLU A 82 -24.31 -5.86 14.02
C GLU A 82 -25.01 -4.60 13.48
N GLN A 83 -24.60 -3.42 13.95
CA GLN A 83 -25.10 -2.12 13.51
C GLN A 83 -24.19 -1.45 12.48
N ASP A 84 -23.16 -2.15 11.98
CA ASP A 84 -22.23 -1.57 11.00
C ASP A 84 -22.99 -1.14 9.73
N PRO A 85 -22.88 0.13 9.31
CA PRO A 85 -23.67 0.65 8.20
C PRO A 85 -23.32 -0.01 6.85
N SER A 86 -22.16 -0.66 6.73
CA SER A 86 -21.78 -1.40 5.53
C SER A 86 -22.64 -2.65 5.27
N ILE A 87 -23.31 -3.19 6.29
CA ILE A 87 -24.23 -4.34 6.16
C ILE A 87 -25.32 -4.05 5.12
N ALA A 88 -25.86 -2.84 5.10
CA ALA A 88 -26.89 -2.44 4.13
C ALA A 88 -26.35 -2.47 2.69
N VAL A 89 -25.09 -2.07 2.50
CA VAL A 89 -24.41 -2.11 1.19
C VAL A 89 -24.22 -3.56 0.74
N VAL A 90 -23.77 -4.45 1.63
CA VAL A 90 -23.59 -5.87 1.31
C VAL A 90 -24.92 -6.55 0.99
N ARG A 91 -25.99 -6.28 1.76
CA ARG A 91 -27.33 -6.82 1.47
C ARG A 91 -27.85 -6.37 0.12
N ARG A 92 -27.59 -5.11 -0.26
CA ARG A 92 -27.93 -4.61 -1.59
C ARG A 92 -27.16 -5.37 -2.67
N LEU A 93 -25.87 -5.63 -2.48
CA LEU A 93 -25.07 -6.40 -3.44
C LEU A 93 -25.58 -7.83 -3.60
N MET A 94 -25.98 -8.49 -2.51
CA MET A 94 -26.58 -9.83 -2.58
C MET A 94 -27.87 -9.85 -3.41
N ALA A 95 -28.64 -8.76 -3.39
CA ALA A 95 -29.85 -8.62 -4.20
C ALA A 95 -29.53 -8.28 -5.67
N ASP A 96 -28.51 -7.45 -5.91
CA ASP A 96 -28.12 -7.00 -7.25
C ASP A 96 -27.29 -8.05 -8.03
N PHE A 97 -26.65 -8.98 -7.32
CA PHE A 97 -25.80 -10.06 -7.87
C PHE A 97 -26.20 -11.44 -7.29
N PRO A 98 -27.44 -11.92 -7.51
CA PRO A 98 -27.93 -13.16 -6.92
C PRO A 98 -27.19 -14.42 -7.39
N GLU A 99 -26.49 -14.35 -8.52
CA GLU A 99 -25.63 -15.41 -9.05
C GLU A 99 -24.26 -15.50 -8.38
N SER A 100 -23.83 -14.44 -7.68
CA SER A 100 -22.54 -14.41 -6.99
C SER A 100 -22.64 -15.10 -5.62
N ASP A 101 -21.65 -15.93 -5.28
CA ASP A 101 -21.55 -16.58 -3.97
C ASP A 101 -21.09 -15.58 -2.90
N ILE A 102 -22.02 -14.77 -2.40
CA ILE A 102 -21.78 -13.71 -1.42
C ILE A 102 -22.23 -14.16 -0.02
N ARG A 103 -21.33 -14.03 0.96
CA ARG A 103 -21.58 -14.28 2.38
C ARG A 103 -21.30 -13.02 3.20
N LEU A 104 -22.22 -12.67 4.08
CA LEU A 104 -22.00 -11.68 5.13
C LEU A 104 -21.77 -12.42 6.46
N VAL A 105 -20.62 -12.16 7.09
CA VAL A 105 -20.27 -12.66 8.41
C VAL A 105 -20.35 -11.50 9.40
N VAL A 106 -21.23 -11.63 10.38
CA VAL A 106 -21.38 -10.67 11.48
C VAL A 106 -20.91 -11.37 12.75
N ASN A 107 -19.74 -11.02 13.24
CA ASN A 107 -19.14 -11.70 14.40
C ASN A 107 -18.23 -10.76 15.21
N ALA A 108 -18.63 -10.50 16.45
CA ALA A 108 -17.93 -9.61 17.38
C ALA A 108 -16.68 -10.25 18.04
N ASN A 109 -16.42 -11.55 17.80
CA ASN A 109 -15.24 -12.21 18.35
C ASN A 109 -13.96 -11.51 17.90
N THR A 110 -13.02 -11.42 18.84
CA THR A 110 -11.69 -10.83 18.63
C THR A 110 -10.64 -11.89 18.87
N LEU A 111 -9.59 -11.89 18.04
CA LEU A 111 -8.47 -12.82 18.15
C LEU A 111 -7.27 -12.21 18.90
N GLY A 112 -7.18 -10.88 18.89
CA GLY A 112 -6.12 -10.06 19.46
C GLY A 112 -6.49 -8.57 19.32
N GLU A 113 -5.54 -7.69 19.54
CA GLU A 113 -5.77 -6.22 19.51
C GLU A 113 -6.09 -5.70 18.10
N ASN A 114 -5.60 -6.35 17.04
CA ASN A 114 -5.92 -5.99 15.67
C ASN A 114 -7.31 -6.50 15.28
N ARG A 115 -8.27 -5.57 15.31
CA ARG A 115 -9.66 -5.80 14.91
C ARG A 115 -9.83 -6.32 13.49
N LYS A 116 -9.01 -5.85 12.54
CA LYS A 116 -9.05 -6.32 11.15
C LYS A 116 -8.68 -7.80 11.09
N VAL A 117 -7.62 -8.21 11.79
CA VAL A 117 -7.20 -9.63 11.85
C VAL A 117 -8.25 -10.49 12.55
N GLY A 118 -8.83 -10.01 13.65
CA GLY A 118 -9.95 -10.70 14.30
C GLY A 118 -11.15 -10.92 13.38
N ASN A 119 -11.50 -9.91 12.58
CA ASN A 119 -12.56 -10.03 11.58
C ASN A 119 -12.19 -11.05 10.48
N LEU A 120 -10.96 -10.98 9.95
CA LEU A 120 -10.45 -11.94 8.96
C LEU A 120 -10.49 -13.38 9.49
N HIS A 121 -10.17 -13.61 10.76
CA HIS A 121 -10.26 -14.93 11.38
C HIS A 121 -11.69 -15.47 11.39
N ASN A 122 -12.67 -14.63 11.79
CA ASN A 122 -14.09 -15.01 11.75
C ASN A 122 -14.56 -15.35 10.33
N MET A 123 -14.08 -14.61 9.33
CA MET A 123 -14.43 -14.83 7.92
C MET A 123 -13.78 -16.09 7.34
N LEU A 124 -12.54 -16.41 7.74
CA LEU A 124 -11.78 -17.55 7.24
C LEU A 124 -12.43 -18.90 7.60
N ALA A 125 -13.19 -18.95 8.70
CA ALA A 125 -13.99 -20.11 9.08
C ALA A 125 -15.11 -20.44 8.07
N GLU A 126 -15.61 -19.44 7.35
CA GLU A 126 -16.69 -19.55 6.36
C GLU A 126 -16.16 -19.67 4.91
N ALA A 127 -14.84 -19.59 4.73
CA ALA A 127 -14.20 -19.72 3.43
C ALA A 127 -14.32 -21.15 2.89
N ARG A 128 -14.82 -21.28 1.65
CA ARG A 128 -15.02 -22.57 0.97
C ARG A 128 -13.77 -23.10 0.27
N TYR A 129 -12.89 -22.20 -0.16
CA TYR A 129 -11.76 -22.57 -1.01
C TYR A 129 -10.42 -22.36 -0.30
N ASP A 130 -9.38 -23.02 -0.81
CA ASP A 130 -8.05 -22.98 -0.22
C ASP A 130 -7.24 -21.75 -0.62
N ARG A 131 -7.51 -21.15 -1.78
CA ARG A 131 -6.90 -19.87 -2.18
C ARG A 131 -7.66 -18.74 -1.49
N ILE A 132 -6.94 -17.99 -0.67
CA ILE A 132 -7.49 -16.90 0.14
C ILE A 132 -6.98 -15.58 -0.42
N VAL A 133 -7.90 -14.72 -0.84
CA VAL A 133 -7.62 -13.36 -1.27
C VAL A 133 -8.07 -12.42 -0.15
N ILE A 134 -7.21 -11.54 0.32
CA ILE A 134 -7.53 -10.52 1.32
C ILE A 134 -7.45 -9.17 0.63
N VAL A 135 -8.51 -8.37 0.75
CA VAL A 135 -8.60 -7.06 0.11
C VAL A 135 -9.14 -6.04 1.11
N ASP A 136 -8.51 -4.86 1.17
CA ASP A 136 -9.07 -3.73 1.93
C ASP A 136 -10.39 -3.23 1.30
N SER A 137 -11.28 -2.68 2.12
CA SER A 137 -12.64 -2.30 1.71
C SER A 137 -12.73 -1.07 0.81
N ASP A 138 -11.67 -0.27 0.75
CA ASP A 138 -11.53 0.89 -0.13
C ASP A 138 -10.95 0.53 -1.52
N ILE A 139 -10.68 -0.75 -1.77
CA ILE A 139 -10.02 -1.19 -3.00
C ILE A 139 -11.04 -1.55 -4.08
N ARG A 140 -10.68 -1.20 -5.30
CA ARG A 140 -11.38 -1.49 -6.55
C ARG A 140 -10.42 -2.19 -7.49
N ALA A 141 -10.84 -3.33 -8.01
CA ALA A 141 -10.03 -4.14 -8.91
C ALA A 141 -10.64 -4.20 -10.31
N GLY A 142 -9.79 -4.39 -11.33
CA GLY A 142 -10.24 -4.73 -12.68
C GLY A 142 -10.87 -6.13 -12.71
N ARG A 143 -11.63 -6.44 -13.76
CA ARG A 143 -12.33 -7.73 -13.89
C ARG A 143 -11.39 -8.94 -13.98
N ASP A 144 -10.15 -8.71 -14.36
CA ASP A 144 -9.09 -9.68 -14.56
C ASP A 144 -8.19 -9.88 -13.32
N PHE A 145 -8.50 -9.23 -12.19
CA PHE A 145 -7.66 -9.25 -11.00
C PHE A 145 -7.42 -10.66 -10.47
N LEU A 146 -8.46 -11.47 -10.29
CA LEU A 146 -8.29 -12.85 -9.83
C LEU A 146 -7.45 -13.69 -10.83
N ARG A 147 -7.68 -13.53 -12.13
CA ARG A 147 -6.90 -14.22 -13.17
C ARG A 147 -5.42 -13.84 -13.14
N SER A 148 -5.14 -12.59 -12.80
CA SER A 148 -3.78 -12.02 -12.80
C SER A 148 -3.01 -12.29 -11.50
N THR A 149 -3.67 -12.78 -10.45
CA THR A 149 -3.07 -12.90 -9.11
C THR A 149 -3.13 -14.32 -8.56
N VAL A 150 -4.29 -14.99 -8.61
CA VAL A 150 -4.49 -16.31 -7.99
C VAL A 150 -3.60 -17.41 -8.57
N PRO A 151 -3.43 -17.53 -9.91
CA PRO A 151 -2.65 -18.64 -10.49
C PRO A 151 -1.16 -18.65 -10.09
N HIS A 152 -0.62 -17.53 -9.59
CA HIS A 152 0.76 -17.49 -9.12
C HIS A 152 1.01 -18.43 -7.93
N LEU A 153 -0.02 -18.82 -7.16
CA LEU A 153 0.09 -19.80 -6.08
C LEU A 153 0.14 -21.26 -6.55
N ASN A 154 0.06 -21.52 -7.85
CA ASN A 154 0.29 -22.86 -8.40
C ASN A 154 1.78 -23.23 -8.37
N ASP A 155 2.66 -22.23 -8.31
CA ASP A 155 4.06 -22.42 -7.97
C ASP A 155 4.18 -22.69 -6.46
N PRO A 156 4.61 -23.89 -6.03
CA PRO A 156 4.64 -24.26 -4.62
C PRO A 156 5.65 -23.44 -3.80
N GLN A 157 6.60 -22.75 -4.45
CA GLN A 157 7.52 -21.85 -3.79
C GLN A 157 6.86 -20.54 -3.36
N VAL A 158 5.75 -20.14 -4.00
CA VAL A 158 5.04 -18.90 -3.67
C VAL A 158 4.12 -19.10 -2.48
N GLY A 159 4.39 -18.37 -1.41
CA GLY A 159 3.55 -18.39 -0.21
C GLY A 159 2.52 -17.25 -0.19
N LEU A 160 2.85 -16.12 -0.81
CA LEU A 160 1.99 -14.95 -0.87
C LEU A 160 2.23 -14.15 -2.15
N VAL A 161 1.16 -13.67 -2.74
CA VAL A 161 1.15 -12.75 -3.88
C VAL A 161 0.64 -11.40 -3.41
N THR A 162 1.29 -10.32 -3.83
CA THR A 162 0.85 -8.95 -3.58
C THR A 162 1.01 -8.13 -4.85
N CYS A 163 0.23 -7.06 -4.98
CA CYS A 163 0.24 -6.21 -6.16
C CYS A 163 0.30 -4.73 -5.79
N PHE A 164 0.61 -3.89 -6.78
CA PHE A 164 0.63 -2.44 -6.59
C PHE A 164 -0.79 -1.90 -6.46
N TYR A 165 -0.89 -0.67 -5.96
CA TYR A 165 -2.12 0.08 -5.94
C TYR A 165 -1.89 1.56 -6.26
N ARG A 166 -2.88 2.22 -6.83
CA ARG A 166 -2.90 3.67 -7.10
C ARG A 166 -4.23 4.26 -6.68
N ALA A 167 -4.35 5.57 -6.56
CA ALA A 167 -5.66 6.17 -6.32
C ALA A 167 -6.54 6.11 -7.60
N ALA A 168 -7.78 5.61 -7.49
CA ALA A 168 -8.78 5.68 -8.56
C ALA A 168 -9.23 7.12 -8.80
N GLN A 169 -9.48 7.81 -7.70
CA GLN A 169 -10.01 9.16 -7.65
C GLN A 169 -9.46 9.92 -6.44
N ALA A 170 -9.46 11.24 -6.56
CA ALA A 170 -9.02 12.16 -5.52
C ALA A 170 -9.77 13.48 -5.65
N ASP A 171 -10.90 13.57 -4.95
CA ASP A 171 -11.91 14.62 -5.15
C ASP A 171 -11.42 16.01 -4.72
N ASN A 172 -10.54 16.12 -3.72
CA ASN A 172 -10.03 17.39 -3.21
C ASN A 172 -8.49 17.47 -3.23
N TRP A 173 -7.92 18.63 -2.94
CA TRP A 173 -6.47 18.82 -3.01
C TRP A 173 -5.69 17.98 -2.00
N VAL A 174 -6.29 17.63 -0.87
CA VAL A 174 -5.68 16.80 0.18
C VAL A 174 -5.58 15.34 -0.28
N SER A 175 -6.67 14.75 -0.77
CA SER A 175 -6.63 13.38 -1.31
C SER A 175 -5.76 13.28 -2.55
N ARG A 176 -5.57 14.37 -3.31
CA ARG A 176 -4.60 14.43 -4.42
C ARG A 176 -3.16 14.36 -3.95
N LEU A 177 -2.82 14.99 -2.81
CA LEU A 177 -1.48 14.87 -2.23
C LEU A 177 -1.20 13.43 -1.81
N GLU A 178 -2.16 12.77 -1.18
CA GLU A 178 -2.03 11.35 -0.81
C GLU A 178 -1.90 10.45 -2.05
N ALA A 179 -2.76 10.62 -3.05
CA ALA A 179 -2.67 9.92 -4.33
C ALA A 179 -1.28 10.03 -4.98
N ILE A 180 -0.70 11.23 -4.99
CA ILE A 180 0.62 11.47 -5.58
C ILE A 180 1.73 10.73 -4.83
N GLU A 181 1.69 10.68 -3.49
CA GLU A 181 2.76 9.99 -2.75
C GLU A 181 2.75 8.49 -2.96
N ILE A 182 1.57 7.88 -3.11
CA ILE A 182 1.46 6.45 -3.42
C ILE A 182 2.35 6.12 -4.62
N THR A 183 2.12 6.75 -5.78
CA THR A 183 2.77 6.33 -7.04
C THR A 183 4.07 7.08 -7.36
N ALA A 184 4.30 8.29 -6.83
CA ALA A 184 5.51 9.07 -7.09
C ALA A 184 6.63 8.89 -6.03
N GLU A 185 6.35 8.26 -4.89
CA GLU A 185 7.33 8.04 -3.83
C GLU A 185 7.27 6.61 -3.27
N PHE A 186 6.10 6.15 -2.80
CA PHE A 186 5.97 4.86 -2.13
C PHE A 186 6.23 3.67 -3.06
N LEU A 187 5.50 3.52 -4.18
CA LEU A 187 5.67 2.38 -5.08
C LEU A 187 7.07 2.27 -5.71
N PRO A 188 7.73 3.37 -6.16
CA PRO A 188 9.12 3.31 -6.59
C PRO A 188 10.04 2.76 -5.49
N GLY A 189 9.83 3.18 -4.24
CA GLY A 189 10.56 2.66 -3.08
C GLY A 189 10.33 1.18 -2.83
N VAL A 190 9.12 0.66 -3.06
CA VAL A 190 8.83 -0.79 -3.01
C VAL A 190 9.67 -1.56 -4.03
N VAL A 191 9.78 -1.06 -5.26
CA VAL A 191 10.59 -1.71 -6.30
C VAL A 191 12.08 -1.67 -5.95
N VAL A 192 12.58 -0.54 -5.42
CA VAL A 192 13.98 -0.47 -4.94
C VAL A 192 14.22 -1.46 -3.80
N ALA A 193 13.32 -1.53 -2.81
CA ALA A 193 13.43 -2.48 -1.71
C ALA A 193 13.46 -3.92 -2.22
N ARG A 194 12.58 -4.28 -3.17
CA ARG A 194 12.57 -5.60 -3.81
C ARG A 194 13.92 -5.95 -4.45
N GLU A 195 14.52 -5.02 -5.17
CA GLU A 195 15.78 -5.27 -5.88
C GLU A 195 16.99 -5.34 -4.95
N MET A 196 16.94 -4.63 -3.81
CA MET A 196 18.03 -4.61 -2.84
C MET A 196 17.97 -5.74 -1.82
N GLU A 197 16.76 -6.10 -1.37
CA GLU A 197 16.53 -6.97 -0.21
C GLU A 197 15.68 -8.20 -0.55
N GLY A 198 15.09 -8.26 -1.75
CA GLY A 198 13.97 -9.16 -2.03
C GLY A 198 12.64 -8.62 -1.47
N MET A 199 11.55 -9.33 -1.74
CA MET A 199 10.25 -9.01 -1.13
C MET A 199 10.10 -9.80 0.17
N THR A 200 10.07 -9.09 1.29
CA THR A 200 9.92 -9.65 2.64
C THR A 200 8.66 -9.16 3.35
N PHE A 201 7.76 -8.49 2.63
CA PHE A 201 6.54 -7.88 3.15
C PHE A 201 5.47 -7.83 2.05
N ALA A 202 4.20 -7.76 2.43
CA ALA A 202 3.10 -7.56 1.49
C ALA A 202 2.62 -6.10 1.49
N LEU A 203 1.86 -5.72 0.47
CA LEU A 203 1.10 -4.47 0.43
C LEU A 203 -0.35 -4.76 0.78
N GLY A 204 -0.91 -4.07 1.79
CA GLY A 204 -2.21 -4.39 2.37
C GLY A 204 -3.43 -4.23 1.47
N ALA A 205 -3.31 -3.47 0.38
CA ALA A 205 -4.41 -3.26 -0.57
C ALA A 205 -4.99 -4.57 -1.10
N ALA A 206 -4.13 -5.50 -1.52
CA ALA A 206 -4.56 -6.80 -2.00
C ALA A 206 -3.44 -7.85 -1.83
N MET A 207 -3.81 -8.97 -1.24
CA MET A 207 -2.92 -10.09 -0.96
C MET A 207 -3.61 -11.40 -1.34
N VAL A 208 -2.87 -12.34 -1.91
CA VAL A 208 -3.35 -13.70 -2.19
C VAL A 208 -2.43 -14.70 -1.52
N THR A 209 -2.97 -15.60 -0.73
CA THR A 209 -2.24 -16.69 -0.08
C THR A 209 -3.09 -17.96 -0.10
N SER A 210 -2.71 -18.98 0.66
CA SER A 210 -3.51 -20.18 0.83
C SER A 210 -3.72 -20.53 2.29
N ARG A 211 -4.76 -21.31 2.56
CA ARG A 211 -5.04 -21.84 3.90
C ARG A 211 -3.87 -22.67 4.44
N GLU A 212 -3.18 -23.40 3.58
CA GLU A 212 -1.95 -24.13 3.92
C GLU A 212 -0.86 -23.16 4.40
N ARG A 213 -0.57 -22.11 3.61
CA ARG A 213 0.48 -21.14 3.95
C ARG A 213 0.16 -20.32 5.20
N LEU A 214 -1.12 -20.00 5.43
CA LEU A 214 -1.57 -19.42 6.69
C LEU A 214 -1.32 -20.36 7.87
N ARG A 215 -1.58 -21.66 7.73
CA ARG A 215 -1.28 -22.64 8.79
C ARG A 215 0.22 -22.75 9.07
N ASP A 216 1.06 -22.74 8.02
CA ASP A 216 2.51 -22.87 8.16
C ASP A 216 3.14 -21.76 9.02
N ILE A 217 2.53 -20.56 9.00
CA ILE A 217 2.98 -19.41 9.80
C ILE A 217 2.32 -19.30 11.18
N GLY A 218 1.49 -20.28 11.57
CA GLY A 218 0.77 -20.28 12.85
C GLY A 218 -0.62 -19.62 12.82
N GLY A 219 -1.20 -19.44 11.63
CA GLY A 219 -2.53 -18.87 11.45
C GLY A 219 -2.56 -17.34 11.51
N LEU A 220 -3.76 -16.77 11.54
CA LEU A 220 -3.96 -15.34 11.74
C LEU A 220 -3.66 -14.92 13.19
N GLU A 221 -3.69 -15.88 14.10
CA GLU A 221 -3.28 -15.79 15.50
C GLU A 221 -1.86 -15.21 15.63
N ALA A 222 -0.95 -15.63 14.75
CA ALA A 222 0.44 -15.19 14.76
C ALA A 222 0.61 -13.69 14.49
N ILE A 223 -0.40 -13.04 13.88
CA ILE A 223 -0.39 -11.61 13.54
C ILE A 223 -1.51 -10.82 14.24
N ALA A 224 -2.27 -11.45 15.13
CA ALA A 224 -3.48 -10.86 15.73
C ALA A 224 -3.23 -9.63 16.61
N ASP A 225 -2.03 -9.53 17.19
CA ASP A 225 -1.62 -8.38 18.02
C ASP A 225 -0.77 -7.37 17.25
N HIS A 226 -0.48 -7.63 15.97
CA HIS A 226 0.35 -6.73 15.17
C HIS A 226 -0.52 -5.75 14.39
N LEU A 227 -0.18 -4.47 14.45
CA LEU A 227 -0.94 -3.44 13.76
C LEU A 227 -0.78 -3.50 12.23
N ALA A 228 0.41 -3.85 11.75
CA ALA A 228 0.70 -4.00 10.32
C ALA A 228 0.47 -5.45 9.88
N ASP A 229 -0.79 -5.83 9.71
CA ASP A 229 -1.17 -7.20 9.34
C ASP A 229 -0.55 -7.63 8.00
N ASP A 230 -0.51 -6.74 7.03
CA ASP A 230 0.06 -6.97 5.70
C ASP A 230 1.58 -7.20 5.73
N TYR A 231 2.30 -6.34 6.44
CA TYR A 231 3.74 -6.47 6.64
C TYR A 231 4.04 -7.80 7.35
N MET A 232 3.35 -8.08 8.46
CA MET A 232 3.61 -9.26 9.27
C MET A 232 3.24 -10.55 8.56
N LEU A 233 2.12 -10.56 7.81
CA LEU A 233 1.74 -11.70 6.98
C LEU A 233 2.83 -12.00 5.94
N GLY A 234 3.27 -11.00 5.18
CA GLY A 234 4.36 -11.18 4.21
C GLY A 234 5.68 -11.59 4.87
N HIS A 235 6.03 -10.99 6.00
CA HIS A 235 7.27 -11.28 6.72
C HIS A 235 7.34 -12.68 7.30
N LEU A 236 6.23 -13.18 7.88
CA LEU A 236 6.18 -14.53 8.40
C LEU A 236 6.20 -15.58 7.28
N ILE A 237 5.52 -15.31 6.15
CA ILE A 237 5.58 -16.18 4.96
C ILE A 237 7.02 -16.25 4.42
N TYR A 238 7.69 -15.12 4.30
CA TYR A 238 9.10 -15.05 3.92
C TYR A 238 10.00 -15.82 4.89
N LYS A 239 9.81 -15.65 6.20
CA LYS A 239 10.57 -16.36 7.24
C LYS A 239 10.31 -17.88 7.24
N ALA A 240 9.14 -18.32 6.80
CA ALA A 240 8.83 -19.73 6.60
C ALA A 240 9.52 -20.34 5.36
N GLY A 241 10.26 -19.54 4.59
CA GLY A 241 11.04 -19.99 3.42
C GLY A 241 10.30 -19.90 2.09
N TYR A 242 9.12 -19.28 2.07
CA TYR A 242 8.34 -19.08 0.85
C TYR A 242 8.63 -17.73 0.19
N GLU A 243 8.41 -17.66 -1.13
CA GLU A 243 8.47 -16.41 -1.88
C GLU A 243 7.24 -15.54 -1.59
N VAL A 244 7.49 -14.25 -1.32
CA VAL A 244 6.49 -13.19 -1.42
C VAL A 244 6.59 -12.55 -2.79
N ARG A 245 5.66 -12.86 -3.68
CA ARG A 245 5.70 -12.46 -5.09
C ARG A 245 4.96 -11.14 -5.30
N LEU A 246 5.70 -10.10 -5.69
CA LEU A 246 5.12 -8.86 -6.20
C LEU A 246 4.78 -9.06 -7.69
N VAL A 247 3.53 -8.82 -8.07
CA VAL A 247 3.07 -8.96 -9.47
C VAL A 247 2.82 -7.60 -10.12
N PRO A 248 2.97 -7.45 -11.45
CA PRO A 248 2.81 -6.18 -12.16
C PRO A 248 1.33 -5.80 -12.38
N TYR A 249 0.46 -6.15 -11.43
CA TYR A 249 -0.95 -5.73 -11.42
C TYR A 249 -1.11 -4.48 -10.54
N VAL A 250 -2.04 -3.60 -10.91
CA VAL A 250 -2.32 -2.37 -10.17
C VAL A 250 -3.81 -2.32 -9.85
N VAL A 251 -4.16 -2.53 -8.59
CA VAL A 251 -5.53 -2.24 -8.10
C VAL A 251 -5.68 -0.75 -7.82
N GLU A 252 -6.89 -0.28 -7.58
CA GLU A 252 -7.14 1.11 -7.25
C GLU A 252 -7.67 1.25 -5.83
N THR A 253 -7.16 2.20 -5.04
CA THR A 253 -7.77 2.65 -3.77
C THR A 253 -8.66 3.86 -4.05
N VAL A 254 -9.87 3.86 -3.51
CA VAL A 254 -10.85 4.93 -3.73
C VAL A 254 -10.78 5.92 -2.57
N LEU A 255 -10.05 7.01 -2.79
CA LEU A 255 -9.85 8.06 -1.80
C LEU A 255 -11.03 9.04 -1.78
N GLY A 256 -11.81 9.01 -0.70
CA GLY A 256 -12.83 10.03 -0.45
C GLY A 256 -12.23 11.41 -0.13
N PRO A 257 -13.08 12.46 -0.11
CA PRO A 257 -12.66 13.78 0.37
C PRO A 257 -12.14 13.71 1.82
N MET A 258 -10.94 14.26 2.06
CA MET A 258 -10.31 14.24 3.37
C MET A 258 -9.87 15.65 3.80
N GLY A 259 -9.88 15.93 5.10
CA GLY A 259 -9.26 17.12 5.69
C GLY A 259 -7.75 16.97 5.87
N PHE A 260 -7.02 18.08 5.89
CA PHE A 260 -5.55 18.06 5.99
C PHE A 260 -5.04 17.42 7.30
N VAL A 261 -5.69 17.69 8.43
CA VAL A 261 -5.31 17.11 9.73
C VAL A 261 -5.54 15.59 9.76
N PRO A 262 -6.73 15.06 9.37
CA PRO A 262 -6.92 13.62 9.21
C PRO A 262 -5.88 12.94 8.32
N MET A 263 -5.51 13.57 7.19
CA MET A 263 -4.45 13.05 6.30
C MET A 263 -3.11 12.94 7.03
N LEU A 264 -2.71 13.99 7.75
CA LEU A 264 -1.47 13.97 8.52
C LEU A 264 -1.48 12.89 9.61
N VAL A 265 -2.58 12.76 10.37
CA VAL A 265 -2.72 11.72 11.40
C VAL A 265 -2.58 10.33 10.78
N HIS A 266 -3.27 10.08 9.66
CA HIS A 266 -3.21 8.81 8.93
C HIS A 266 -1.80 8.51 8.42
N GLN A 267 -1.12 9.47 7.80
CA GLN A 267 0.21 9.25 7.24
C GLN A 267 1.31 9.18 8.30
N ILE A 268 1.20 9.92 9.41
CA ILE A 268 2.09 9.77 10.56
C ILE A 268 1.96 8.37 11.16
N ARG A 269 0.73 7.83 11.25
CA ARG A 269 0.52 6.44 11.66
C ARG A 269 1.29 5.49 10.74
N TRP A 270 1.07 5.55 9.43
CA TRP A 270 1.78 4.69 8.47
C TRP A 270 3.30 4.85 8.54
N ALA A 271 3.80 6.07 8.71
CA ALA A 271 5.22 6.34 8.85
C ALA A 271 5.82 5.73 10.13
N ARG A 272 5.12 5.86 11.28
CA ARG A 272 5.53 5.22 12.54
C ARG A 272 5.51 3.70 12.46
N VAL A 273 4.48 3.14 11.83
CA VAL A 273 4.38 1.69 11.58
C VAL A 273 5.54 1.20 10.74
N LYS A 274 5.81 1.86 9.60
CA LYS A 274 6.94 1.54 8.72
C LYS A 274 8.28 1.62 9.45
N ARG A 275 8.46 2.61 10.33
CA ARG A 275 9.66 2.75 11.17
C ARG A 275 9.87 1.56 12.11
N VAL A 276 8.81 1.05 12.71
CA VAL A 276 8.90 -0.10 13.62
C VAL A 276 9.12 -1.40 12.85
N CYS A 277 8.39 -1.60 11.75
CA CYS A 277 8.50 -2.80 10.93
C CYS A 277 9.85 -2.90 10.21
N ARG A 278 10.36 -1.79 9.66
CA ARG A 278 11.59 -1.74 8.85
C ARG A 278 12.48 -0.57 9.28
N PRO A 279 13.12 -0.61 10.46
CA PRO A 279 13.87 0.53 10.99
C PRO A 279 15.03 0.96 10.08
N GLY A 280 15.79 0.01 9.54
CA GLY A 280 16.89 0.29 8.60
C GLY A 280 16.40 0.94 7.31
N GLY A 281 15.39 0.35 6.67
CA GLY A 281 14.78 0.91 5.45
C GLY A 281 14.13 2.27 5.69
N TYR A 282 13.51 2.47 6.87
CA TYR A 282 12.88 3.72 7.25
C TYR A 282 13.88 4.85 7.50
N LEU A 283 15.01 4.57 8.15
CA LEU A 283 16.12 5.52 8.27
C LEU A 283 16.72 5.82 6.89
N GLY A 284 16.80 4.80 6.03
CA GLY A 284 17.23 4.93 4.64
C GLY A 284 16.38 5.90 3.81
N LEU A 285 15.13 6.17 4.18
CA LEU A 285 14.29 7.17 3.50
C LEU A 285 14.90 8.57 3.50
N ILE A 286 15.86 8.88 4.38
CA ILE A 286 16.56 10.16 4.32
C ILE A 286 17.15 10.44 2.93
N VAL A 287 17.60 9.41 2.19
CA VAL A 287 18.18 9.61 0.85
C VAL A 287 17.13 9.87 -0.23
N THR A 288 15.83 9.83 0.08
CA THR A 288 14.75 10.07 -0.90
C THR A 288 14.23 11.51 -0.86
N TYR A 289 14.52 12.29 0.18
CA TYR A 289 13.99 13.65 0.36
C TYR A 289 14.78 14.75 -0.38
N GLY A 290 15.14 14.49 -1.64
CA GLY A 290 15.99 15.36 -2.46
C GLY A 290 15.45 16.79 -2.59
N THR A 291 14.15 16.95 -2.82
CA THR A 291 13.50 18.27 -2.97
C THR A 291 13.68 19.12 -1.70
N ALA A 292 13.54 18.51 -0.52
CA ALA A 292 13.74 19.20 0.75
C ALA A 292 15.19 19.64 0.94
N PHE A 293 16.16 18.75 0.69
CA PHE A 293 17.57 19.09 0.83
C PHE A 293 18.05 20.12 -0.20
N ALA A 294 17.57 20.05 -1.44
CA ALA A 294 17.92 21.04 -2.45
C ALA A 294 17.35 22.43 -2.09
N LEU A 295 16.14 22.49 -1.54
CA LEU A 295 15.54 23.72 -1.04
C LEU A 295 16.31 24.29 0.16
N LEU A 296 16.68 23.44 1.13
CA LEU A 296 17.50 23.85 2.27
C LEU A 296 18.88 24.37 1.83
N SER A 297 19.50 23.75 0.83
CA SER A 297 20.75 24.23 0.25
C SER A 297 20.58 25.63 -0.36
N ALA A 298 19.51 25.85 -1.14
CA ALA A 298 19.20 27.17 -1.71
C ALA A 298 18.96 28.23 -0.64
N ILE A 299 18.22 27.90 0.44
CA ILE A 299 17.96 28.83 1.55
C ILE A 299 19.26 29.21 2.27
N VAL A 300 20.07 28.22 2.68
CA VAL A 300 21.30 28.47 3.46
C VAL A 300 22.34 29.21 2.65
N SER A 301 22.43 28.93 1.34
CA SER A 301 23.36 29.62 0.43
C SER A 301 22.88 30.98 -0.05
N GLN A 302 21.75 31.50 0.47
CA GLN A 302 21.14 32.76 0.05
C GLN A 302 20.89 32.81 -1.46
N ALA A 303 20.29 31.74 -1.99
CA ALA A 303 19.94 31.57 -3.40
C ALA A 303 21.16 31.64 -4.35
N ALA A 304 22.29 31.09 -3.93
CA ALA A 304 23.45 30.95 -4.80
C ALA A 304 23.06 30.21 -6.12
N PRO A 305 23.57 30.64 -7.30
CA PRO A 305 23.15 30.08 -8.58
C PRO A 305 23.31 28.55 -8.68
N ALA A 306 24.37 27.99 -8.09
CA ALA A 306 24.60 26.55 -8.06
C ALA A 306 23.52 25.79 -7.27
N SER A 307 23.09 26.32 -6.12
CA SER A 307 22.04 25.72 -5.30
C SER A 307 20.66 25.83 -5.96
N LEU A 308 20.39 26.93 -6.66
CA LEU A 308 19.16 27.07 -7.47
C LEU A 308 19.15 26.10 -8.65
N ALA A 309 20.29 25.94 -9.34
CA ALA A 309 20.43 24.96 -10.42
C ALA A 309 20.22 23.53 -9.91
N LEU A 310 20.76 23.20 -8.73
CA LEU A 310 20.54 21.91 -8.06
C LEU A 310 19.06 21.69 -7.74
N LEU A 311 18.38 22.69 -7.17
CA LEU A 311 16.94 22.63 -6.88
C LEU A 311 16.12 22.40 -8.16
N ALA A 312 16.39 23.16 -9.22
CA ALA A 312 15.71 23.00 -10.51
C ALA A 312 15.94 21.60 -11.10
N MET A 313 17.17 21.07 -11.02
CA MET A 313 17.51 19.72 -11.48
C MET A 313 16.77 18.65 -10.68
N VAL A 314 16.78 18.73 -9.35
CA VAL A 314 16.10 17.75 -8.47
C VAL A 314 14.59 17.77 -8.70
N VAL A 315 13.98 18.94 -8.77
CA VAL A 315 12.56 19.09 -9.10
C VAL A 315 12.26 18.51 -10.48
N GLY A 316 13.10 18.81 -11.48
CA GLY A 316 12.99 18.22 -12.82
C GLY A 316 13.01 16.69 -12.81
N ILE A 317 13.93 16.08 -12.05
CA ILE A 317 14.01 14.62 -11.89
C ILE A 317 12.76 14.07 -11.20
N ARG A 318 12.23 14.74 -10.17
CA ARG A 318 11.00 14.32 -9.48
C ARG A 318 9.78 14.38 -10.40
N LEU A 319 9.67 15.40 -11.23
CA LEU A 319 8.63 15.49 -12.27
C LEU A 319 8.79 14.36 -13.31
N LEU A 320 10.03 14.01 -13.68
CA LEU A 320 10.30 12.85 -14.54
C LEU A 320 9.94 11.52 -13.87
N VAL A 321 10.14 11.35 -12.56
CA VAL A 321 9.63 10.19 -11.81
C VAL A 321 8.11 10.15 -11.91
N GLY A 322 7.42 11.24 -11.61
CA GLY A 322 5.96 11.30 -11.73
C GLY A 322 5.45 10.91 -13.12
N TRP A 323 6.10 11.42 -14.17
CA TRP A 323 5.71 11.12 -15.54
C TRP A 323 6.06 9.69 -15.97
N LEU A 324 7.32 9.27 -15.83
CA LEU A 324 7.82 8.00 -16.36
C LEU A 324 7.43 6.80 -15.49
N VAL A 325 7.29 7.01 -14.19
CA VAL A 325 6.92 5.96 -13.24
C VAL A 325 5.44 6.02 -12.92
N GLY A 326 4.98 7.12 -12.32
CA GLY A 326 3.58 7.27 -11.91
C GLY A 326 2.60 7.10 -13.08
N TYR A 327 2.75 7.92 -14.12
CA TYR A 327 1.86 7.82 -15.28
C TYR A 327 2.21 6.68 -16.24
N ARG A 328 3.45 6.61 -16.75
CA ARG A 328 3.77 5.68 -17.85
C ARG A 328 3.89 4.21 -17.42
N CYS A 329 4.23 3.91 -16.17
CA CYS A 329 4.32 2.52 -15.68
C CYS A 329 3.09 2.14 -14.86
N PHE A 330 2.69 2.95 -13.89
CA PHE A 330 1.53 2.66 -13.02
C PHE A 330 0.20 3.15 -13.60
N GLY A 331 0.19 3.88 -14.72
CA GLY A 331 -1.03 4.36 -15.37
C GLY A 331 -1.79 5.43 -14.59
N ASP A 332 -1.16 6.10 -13.64
CA ASP A 332 -1.82 7.04 -12.73
C ASP A 332 -2.17 8.38 -13.44
N GLU A 333 -3.44 8.54 -13.77
CA GLU A 333 -3.97 9.76 -14.41
C GLU A 333 -4.02 10.97 -13.46
N ILE A 334 -4.07 10.75 -12.14
CA ILE A 334 -4.03 11.83 -11.14
C ILE A 334 -2.64 12.43 -11.13
N VAL A 335 -1.59 11.61 -11.06
CA VAL A 335 -0.20 12.10 -11.14
C VAL A 335 0.03 12.83 -12.46
N LYS A 336 -0.41 12.28 -13.59
CA LYS A 336 -0.31 12.96 -14.90
C LYS A 336 -0.93 14.36 -14.88
N ARG A 337 -2.13 14.50 -14.31
CA ARG A 337 -2.86 15.77 -14.26
C ARG A 337 -2.25 16.77 -13.27
N TYR A 338 -1.68 16.27 -12.19
CA TYR A 338 -1.21 17.09 -11.08
C TYR A 338 0.30 16.94 -10.80
N LEU A 339 1.11 16.70 -11.84
CA LEU A 339 2.57 16.56 -11.73
C LEU A 339 3.22 17.68 -10.92
N TRP A 340 2.74 18.91 -11.10
CA TRP A 340 3.26 20.10 -10.42
C TRP A 340 3.11 20.08 -8.89
N LEU A 341 2.26 19.20 -8.34
CA LEU A 341 2.12 19.00 -6.89
C LEU A 341 3.21 18.12 -6.30
N ILE A 342 4.00 17.39 -7.10
CA ILE A 342 5.04 16.48 -6.58
C ILE A 342 6.03 17.19 -5.65
N PRO A 343 6.61 18.37 -5.99
CA PRO A 343 7.54 19.04 -5.09
C PRO A 343 6.88 19.45 -3.76
N VAL A 344 5.61 19.86 -3.80
CA VAL A 344 4.84 20.18 -2.58
C VAL A 344 4.67 18.93 -1.74
N ARG A 345 4.31 17.81 -2.38
CA ARG A 345 4.13 16.54 -1.70
C ARG A 345 5.43 16.02 -1.07
N ASP A 346 6.56 16.15 -1.75
CA ASP A 346 7.89 15.76 -1.26
C ASP A 346 8.22 16.49 0.05
N LEU A 347 7.91 17.79 0.14
CA LEU A 347 8.11 18.57 1.37
C LEU A 347 7.21 18.09 2.51
N VAL A 348 5.95 17.76 2.21
CA VAL A 348 5.02 17.17 3.18
C VAL A 348 5.54 15.81 3.66
N SER A 349 6.06 14.95 2.76
CA SER A 349 6.64 13.64 3.12
C SER A 349 7.85 13.80 4.04
N PHE A 350 8.74 14.76 3.74
CA PHE A 350 9.91 15.04 4.58
C PHE A 350 9.51 15.50 5.98
N LEU A 351 8.49 16.36 6.10
CA LEU A 351 7.98 16.80 7.40
C LEU A 351 7.34 15.65 8.18
N ILE A 352 6.53 14.81 7.52
CA ILE A 352 5.94 13.62 8.14
C ILE A 352 7.05 12.70 8.64
N TRP A 353 8.06 12.42 7.82
CA TRP A 353 9.21 11.60 8.22
C TRP A 353 9.90 12.14 9.46
N CYS A 354 10.22 13.44 9.49
CA CYS A 354 10.80 14.10 10.66
C CYS A 354 9.93 13.92 11.92
N VAL A 355 8.61 14.11 11.81
CA VAL A 355 7.67 14.00 12.94
C VAL A 355 7.55 12.56 13.42
N SER A 356 7.49 11.57 12.53
CA SER A 356 7.34 10.16 12.90
C SER A 356 8.62 9.50 13.44
N LEU A 357 9.78 10.15 13.33
CA LEU A 357 10.96 9.77 14.10
C LEU A 357 10.76 9.95 15.62
N ILE A 358 9.78 10.76 16.02
CA ILE A 358 9.48 11.07 17.41
C ILE A 358 8.12 10.47 17.80
N GLY A 359 8.02 9.90 19.00
CA GLY A 359 6.79 9.32 19.54
C GLY A 359 6.49 7.91 19.04
N ARG A 360 5.57 7.23 19.73
CA ARG A 360 5.15 5.84 19.49
C ARG A 360 3.63 5.68 19.41
N THR A 361 2.91 6.68 19.89
CA THR A 361 1.45 6.73 19.88
C THR A 361 0.89 6.92 18.47
N ILE A 362 -0.22 6.28 18.16
CA ILE A 362 -0.95 6.47 16.90
C ILE A 362 -2.46 6.48 17.15
N GLU A 363 -3.22 7.03 16.20
CA GLU A 363 -4.67 6.96 16.20
C GLU A 363 -5.15 6.09 15.02
N TRP A 364 -6.06 5.14 15.29
CA TRP A 364 -6.71 4.32 14.28
C TRP A 364 -8.16 4.04 14.63
N ARG A 365 -9.08 4.45 13.73
CA ARG A 365 -10.54 4.28 13.87
C ARG A 365 -11.05 4.74 15.26
N GLY A 366 -10.61 5.92 15.70
CA GLY A 366 -11.01 6.54 16.96
C GLY A 366 -10.38 5.96 18.23
N ARG A 367 -9.37 5.08 18.09
CA ARG A 367 -8.62 4.50 19.21
C ARG A 367 -7.17 4.92 19.16
N THR A 368 -6.58 5.06 20.34
CA THR A 368 -5.17 5.39 20.51
C THR A 368 -4.39 4.14 20.89
N PHE A 369 -3.31 3.86 20.17
CA PHE A 369 -2.40 2.73 20.43
C PHE A 369 -0.99 3.26 20.73
N ASP A 370 -0.23 2.53 21.55
CA ASP A 370 1.21 2.73 21.74
C ASP A 370 1.96 1.57 21.09
N ILE A 371 2.75 1.85 20.05
CA ILE A 371 3.39 0.79 19.26
C ILE A 371 4.63 0.27 19.99
N GLY A 372 4.64 -1.03 20.28
CA GLY A 372 5.74 -1.83 20.79
C GLY A 372 6.98 -1.81 19.89
N ALA A 373 8.15 -2.20 20.42
CA ALA A 373 9.38 -2.21 19.61
C ALA A 373 9.37 -3.32 18.54
N ASP A 374 8.49 -4.29 18.74
CA ASP A 374 8.17 -5.43 17.89
C ASP A 374 6.93 -5.20 17.00
N GLY A 375 6.31 -4.02 17.07
CA GLY A 375 5.13 -3.66 16.28
C GLY A 375 3.80 -4.20 16.82
N ARG A 376 3.76 -4.67 18.06
CA ARG A 376 2.53 -4.98 18.81
C ARG A 376 1.89 -3.74 19.42
#